data_AF-A0A7C9AC33-F1
#
_entry.id   AF-A0A7C9AC33-F1
#
_cell.length_a   1.000
_cell.length_b   1.000
_cell.length_c   1.000
_cell.angle_alpha   90.00
_cell.angle_beta   90.00
_cell.angle_gamma   90.00
#
_symmetry.space_group_name_H-M   'P 1'
#
loop_
_entity.id
_entity.type
_entity.pdbx_description
1 polymer ?
#
loop_
_entity_poly.entity_id
_entity_poly.type
_entity_poly.pdbx_seq_one_letter_code
_entity_poly.pdbx_strand_id
1 'polypeptide(L)'
;RVKEETAGRGVDVILDNMGAAYLKRNLDSLNFDGRLFIIGLQGGATTEINLASLLARRLTVQAAGLRNRTPENKAVIVKEVEKNVWPAIIANKVKPIVYKYFPLS
;
A
#
# COMPACT_ATOMS: atom_id res chain seq x y z
N ARG A 1 6.21 7.09 -16.63
CA ARG A 1 6.06 5.64 -16.40
C ARG A 1 4.63 5.18 -16.15
N VAL A 2 3.97 5.43 -15.00
CA VAL A 2 2.61 4.88 -14.76
C VAL A 2 1.64 5.16 -15.91
N LYS A 3 1.53 6.41 -16.36
CA LYS A 3 0.66 6.75 -17.50
C LYS A 3 1.08 6.09 -18.81
N GLU A 4 2.38 5.93 -19.05
CA GLU A 4 2.87 5.24 -20.27
C GLU A 4 2.51 3.74 -20.22
N GLU A 5 2.77 3.09 -19.08
CA GLU A 5 2.51 1.67 -18.85
C GLU A 5 1.01 1.32 -18.76
N THR A 6 0.16 2.33 -18.58
CA THR A 6 -1.31 2.17 -18.47
C THR A 6 -2.07 2.82 -19.63
N ALA A 7 -1.39 3.22 -20.70
CA ALA A 7 -1.99 3.91 -21.85
C ALA A 7 -2.85 5.12 -21.44
N GLY A 8 -2.38 5.88 -20.45
CA GLY A 8 -3.02 7.07 -19.91
C GLY A 8 -4.09 6.83 -18.84
N ARG A 9 -4.48 5.58 -18.58
CA ARG A 9 -5.56 5.24 -17.63
C ARG A 9 -5.20 5.50 -16.16
N GLY A 10 -3.95 5.27 -15.78
CA GLY A 10 -3.55 5.20 -14.38
C GLY A 10 -3.81 3.81 -13.76
N VAL A 11 -3.52 3.68 -12.47
CA VAL A 11 -3.68 2.42 -11.71
C VAL A 11 -4.86 2.48 -10.75
N ASP A 12 -5.45 1.33 -10.45
CA ASP A 12 -6.61 1.26 -9.56
C ASP A 12 -6.22 1.25 -8.08
N VAL A 13 -5.00 0.83 -7.75
CA VAL A 13 -4.49 0.74 -6.37
C VAL A 13 -3.03 1.15 -6.30
N ILE A 14 -2.68 1.93 -5.27
CA ILE A 14 -1.29 2.23 -4.88
C ILE A 14 -1.11 1.85 -3.42
N LEU A 15 -0.05 1.09 -3.11
CA LEU A 15 0.43 0.84 -1.75
C LEU A 15 1.67 1.71 -1.51
N ASP A 16 1.61 2.63 -0.54
CA ASP A 16 2.60 3.71 -0.36
C ASP A 16 3.30 3.66 1.00
N ASN A 17 4.62 3.54 0.99
CA ASN A 17 5.48 3.61 2.18
C ASN A 17 6.15 4.99 2.39
N MET A 18 5.94 5.92 1.46
CA MET A 18 6.64 7.22 1.44
C MET A 18 5.78 8.34 2.03
N GLY A 19 4.47 8.39 1.77
CA GLY A 19 3.59 9.40 2.35
C GLY A 19 3.79 10.77 1.70
N ALA A 20 4.13 11.79 2.50
CA ALA A 20 4.07 13.20 2.10
C ALA A 20 4.75 13.51 0.76
N ALA A 21 6.02 13.12 0.60
CA ALA A 21 6.79 13.39 -0.62
C ALA A 21 6.11 12.87 -1.90
N TYR A 22 5.32 11.79 -1.81
CA TYR A 22 4.76 11.09 -2.96
C TYR A 22 3.24 11.29 -3.12
N LEU A 23 2.57 11.98 -2.19
CA LEU A 23 1.10 12.05 -2.18
C LEU A 23 0.53 12.57 -3.50
N LYS A 24 0.96 13.76 -3.96
CA LYS A 24 0.42 14.38 -5.19
C LYS A 24 0.62 13.48 -6.41
N ARG A 25 1.84 12.98 -6.61
CA ARG A 25 2.16 12.10 -7.75
C ARG A 25 1.42 10.76 -7.70
N ASN A 26 1.16 10.22 -6.50
CA ASN A 26 0.36 9.02 -6.32
C ASN A 26 -1.09 9.29 -6.73
N LEU A 27 -1.69 10.38 -6.26
CA LEU A 27 -3.05 10.78 -6.64
C LEU A 27 -3.19 11.04 -8.15
N ASP A 28 -2.18 11.67 -8.77
CA ASP A 28 -2.13 11.93 -10.22
C ASP A 28 -1.94 10.64 -11.06
N SER A 29 -1.50 9.55 -10.42
CA SER A 29 -1.28 8.23 -11.04
C SER A 29 -2.49 7.29 -10.89
N LEU A 30 -3.45 7.62 -10.03
CA LEU A 30 -4.67 6.83 -9.84
C LEU A 30 -5.67 7.05 -10.97
N ASN A 31 -6.30 5.96 -11.39
CA ASN A 31 -7.47 5.95 -12.26
C ASN A 31 -8.72 6.46 -11.51
N PHE A 32 -9.83 6.66 -12.22
CA PHE A 32 -11.15 6.84 -11.59
C PHE A 32 -11.45 5.71 -10.61
N ASP A 33 -12.03 6.06 -9.47
CA ASP A 33 -12.34 5.14 -8.36
C ASP A 33 -11.10 4.47 -7.74
N GLY A 34 -9.91 5.00 -8.03
CA GLY A 34 -8.63 4.49 -7.55
C GLY A 34 -8.42 4.66 -6.04
N ARG A 35 -7.62 3.77 -5.46
CA ARG A 35 -7.39 3.67 -4.01
C ARG A 35 -5.91 3.84 -3.66
N LEU A 36 -5.60 4.84 -2.85
CA LEU A 36 -4.29 5.00 -2.21
C LEU A 36 -4.32 4.41 -0.81
N PHE A 37 -3.41 3.47 -0.53
CA PHE A 37 -3.24 2.83 0.77
C PHE A 37 -1.87 3.19 1.36
N ILE A 38 -1.85 4.00 2.41
CA ILE A 38 -0.62 4.48 3.06
C ILE A 38 -0.25 3.55 4.21
N ILE A 39 0.98 3.02 4.20
CA ILE A 39 1.53 2.12 5.23
C ILE A 39 2.82 2.65 5.87
N GLY A 40 3.35 3.77 5.39
CA GLY A 40 4.59 4.37 5.88
C GLY A 40 4.73 5.84 5.53
N LEU A 41 5.64 6.52 6.21
CA LEU A 41 5.87 7.97 6.12
C LEU A 41 7.36 8.29 5.92
N GLN A 42 8.10 7.44 5.19
CA GLN A 42 9.55 7.62 4.98
C GLN A 42 9.90 8.93 4.25
N GLY A 43 8.98 9.43 3.44
CA GLY A 43 9.05 10.73 2.75
C GLY A 43 8.32 11.86 3.48
N GLY A 44 8.02 11.71 4.77
CA GLY A 44 7.40 12.74 5.60
C GLY A 44 5.95 12.44 5.99
N ALA A 45 5.53 13.04 7.11
CA ALA A 45 4.22 12.81 7.73
C ALA A 45 3.14 13.84 7.35
N THR A 46 3.55 15.04 6.91
CA THR A 46 2.65 16.18 6.71
C THR A 46 2.80 16.72 5.29
N THR A 47 1.67 16.99 4.65
CA THR A 47 1.60 17.60 3.32
C THR A 47 0.20 18.17 3.07
N GLU A 48 0.05 18.91 1.99
CA GLU A 48 -1.22 19.45 1.53
C GLU A 48 -1.84 18.56 0.45
N ILE A 49 -3.16 18.59 0.35
CA ILE A 49 -3.93 17.80 -0.61
C ILE A 49 -4.99 18.67 -1.28
N ASN A 50 -5.09 18.58 -2.61
CA ASN A 50 -6.18 19.19 -3.35
C ASN A 50 -7.41 18.27 -3.35
N LEU A 51 -8.39 18.56 -2.50
CA LEU A 51 -9.62 17.76 -2.36
C LEU A 51 -10.48 17.72 -3.63
N ALA A 52 -10.43 18.75 -4.49
CA ALA A 52 -11.17 18.73 -5.75
C ALA A 52 -10.69 17.60 -6.68
N SER A 53 -9.39 17.26 -6.62
CA SER A 53 -8.83 16.16 -7.41
C SER A 53 -9.31 14.78 -6.94
N LEU A 54 -9.59 14.63 -5.64
CA LEU A 54 -10.15 13.41 -5.07
C LEU A 54 -11.59 13.24 -5.52
N LEU A 55 -12.40 14.30 -5.41
CA LEU A 55 -13.82 14.29 -5.80
C LEU A 55 -14.00 14.02 -7.29
N ALA A 56 -13.25 14.73 -8.15
CA ALA A 56 -13.36 14.61 -9.60
C ALA A 56 -13.13 13.18 -10.12
N ARG A 57 -12.30 12.40 -9.42
CA ARG A 57 -12.00 11.01 -9.78
C ARG A 57 -12.55 9.99 -8.77
N ARG A 58 -13.34 10.41 -7.78
CA ARG A 58 -13.89 9.56 -6.69
C ARG A 58 -12.82 8.69 -6.00
N LEU A 59 -11.65 9.29 -5.76
CA LEU A 59 -10.52 8.57 -5.18
C LEU A 59 -10.77 8.26 -3.71
N THR A 60 -10.23 7.13 -3.26
CA THR A 60 -10.18 6.75 -1.85
C THR A 60 -8.76 6.87 -1.32
N VAL A 61 -8.58 7.54 -0.17
CA VAL A 61 -7.33 7.55 0.57
C VAL A 61 -7.55 6.84 1.90
N GLN A 62 -6.78 5.78 2.13
CA GLN A 62 -6.83 4.94 3.33
C GLN A 62 -5.43 4.76 3.89
N ALA A 63 -5.36 4.47 5.19
CA ALA A 63 -4.11 4.18 5.88
C ALA A 63 -4.28 2.98 6.81
N ALA A 64 -3.21 2.20 6.97
CA ALA A 64 -3.19 1.10 7.93
C ALA A 64 -1.86 1.02 8.67
N GLY A 65 -1.94 0.96 9.99
CA GLY A 65 -0.84 0.55 10.87
C GLY A 65 -1.13 -0.79 11.53
N LEU A 66 -0.07 -1.53 11.89
CA LEU A 66 -0.17 -2.81 12.59
C LEU A 66 0.03 -2.69 14.11
N ARG A 67 0.83 -1.72 14.57
CA ARG A 67 1.27 -1.62 15.97
C ARG A 67 0.09 -1.53 16.95
N ASN A 68 -0.84 -0.62 16.69
CA ASN A 68 -1.92 -0.26 17.60
C ASN A 68 -3.18 -1.11 17.44
N ARG A 69 -3.15 -2.19 16.66
CA ARG A 69 -4.29 -3.10 16.51
C ARG A 69 -4.42 -4.02 17.71
N THR A 70 -5.65 -4.34 18.11
CA THR A 70 -5.92 -5.32 19.17
C THR A 70 -5.47 -6.73 18.76
N PRO A 71 -5.21 -7.63 19.73
CA PRO A 71 -4.91 -9.04 19.42
C PRO A 71 -5.96 -9.71 18.55
N GLU A 72 -7.24 -9.46 18.78
CA GLU A 72 -8.37 -10.04 18.02
C GLU A 72 -8.33 -9.58 16.57
N ASN A 73 -8.08 -8.29 16.35
CA ASN A 73 -7.96 -7.74 15.01
C ASN A 73 -6.73 -8.29 14.27
N LYS A 74 -5.61 -8.50 14.97
CA LYS A 74 -4.42 -9.16 14.41
C LYS A 74 -4.70 -10.62 14.07
N ALA A 75 -5.45 -11.34 14.89
CA ALA A 75 -5.83 -12.73 14.63
C ALA A 75 -6.67 -12.85 13.34
N VAL A 76 -7.58 -11.90 13.08
CA VAL A 76 -8.32 -11.85 11.80
C VAL A 76 -7.37 -11.69 10.61
N ILE A 77 -6.39 -10.78 10.71
CA ILE A 77 -5.40 -10.60 9.63
C ILE A 77 -4.59 -11.88 9.40
N VAL A 78 -4.08 -12.51 10.47
CA VAL A 78 -3.31 -13.76 10.37
C VAL A 78 -4.15 -14.86 9.71
N LYS A 79 -5.41 -15.02 10.10
CA LYS A 79 -6.34 -15.99 9.49
C LYS A 79 -6.53 -15.75 8.00
N GLU A 80 -6.66 -14.49 7.57
CA GLU A 80 -6.77 -14.16 6.15
C GLU A 80 -5.45 -14.38 5.39
N VAL A 81 -4.30 -14.12 6.00
CA VAL A 81 -2.99 -14.43 5.40
C VAL A 81 -2.81 -15.94 5.26
N GLU A 82 -3.17 -16.71 6.30
CA GLU A 82 -3.14 -18.18 6.28
C GLU A 82 -3.99 -18.73 5.14
N LYS A 83 -5.23 -18.25 5.03
CA LYS A 83 -6.17 -18.68 3.99
C LYS A 83 -5.72 -18.31 2.57
N ASN A 84 -5.28 -17.07 2.35
CA ASN A 84 -5.15 -16.51 1.01
C ASN A 84 -3.70 -16.48 0.48
N VAL A 85 -2.69 -16.45 1.36
CA VAL A 85 -1.27 -16.26 0.98
C VAL A 85 -0.45 -17.51 1.27
N TRP A 86 -0.71 -18.19 2.39
CA TRP A 86 0.08 -19.34 2.83
C TRP A 86 0.17 -20.50 1.82
N PRO A 87 -0.91 -20.86 1.07
CA PRO A 87 -0.82 -21.88 0.03
C PRO A 87 0.22 -21.53 -1.05
N ALA A 88 0.37 -20.24 -1.38
CA ALA A 88 1.36 -19.79 -2.36
C ALA A 88 2.80 -19.85 -1.83
N ILE A 89 2.99 -19.70 -0.51
CA ILE A 89 4.29 -19.89 0.15
C ILE A 89 4.67 -21.38 0.10
N ILE A 90 3.76 -22.27 0.50
CA ILE A 90 3.97 -23.74 0.45
C ILE A 90 4.27 -24.19 -0.98
N ALA A 91 3.54 -23.65 -1.96
CA ALA A 91 3.76 -23.92 -3.38
C ALA A 91 4.99 -23.22 -3.99
N ASN A 92 5.83 -22.56 -3.20
CA ASN A 92 7.01 -21.81 -3.65
C ASN A 92 6.74 -20.70 -4.69
N LYS A 93 5.50 -20.23 -4.81
CA LYS A 93 5.11 -19.10 -5.67
C LYS A 93 5.41 -17.75 -5.01
N VAL A 94 5.40 -17.70 -3.67
CA VAL A 94 5.80 -16.53 -2.87
C VAL A 94 6.99 -16.93 -2.02
N LYS A 95 8.07 -16.16 -2.08
CA LYS A 95 9.31 -16.41 -1.33
C LYS A 95 9.78 -15.11 -0.67
N PRO A 96 10.15 -15.15 0.63
CA PRO A 96 10.88 -14.05 1.25
C PRO A 96 12.23 -13.85 0.54
N ILE A 97 12.59 -12.60 0.26
CA ILE A 97 13.91 -12.25 -0.28
C ILE A 97 14.80 -11.87 0.90
N VAL A 98 15.70 -12.77 1.29
CA VAL A 98 16.61 -12.52 2.41
C VAL A 98 17.95 -12.00 1.89
N TYR A 99 18.30 -10.77 2.27
CA TYR A 99 19.57 -10.14 1.90
C TYR A 99 20.75 -10.65 2.74
N LYS A 100 20.58 -10.71 4.07
CA LYS A 100 21.66 -11.08 5.01
C LYS A 100 21.11 -11.60 6.34
N TYR A 101 21.86 -12.50 6.98
CA TYR A 101 21.60 -13.00 8.34
C TYR A 101 22.66 -12.48 9.31
N PHE A 102 22.26 -12.25 10.56
CA PHE A 102 23.13 -11.80 11.65
C PHE A 102 22.87 -12.68 12.89
N PRO A 103 23.91 -13.09 13.64
CA PRO A 103 23.72 -13.87 14.86
C PRO A 103 23.03 -13.03 15.95
N LEU A 104 22.19 -13.68 16.76
CA LEU A 104 21.71 -13.11 18.02
C LEU A 104 22.87 -13.13 19.03
N SER A 105 23.14 -11.98 19.65
CA SER A 105 24.10 -11.83 20.75
C SER A 105 23.48 -12.18 22.09
#